data_AF-A0A1G6NH81-F1
#
_entry.id   AF-A0A1G6NH81-F1
#
_cell.length_a   1.000
_cell.length_b   1.000
_cell.length_c   1.000
_cell.angle_alpha   90.00
_cell.angle_beta   90.00
_cell.angle_gamma   90.00
#
_symmetry.space_group_name_H-M   'P 1'
#
loop_
_entity.id
_entity.type
_entity.pdbx_description
1 polymer ?
#
loop_
_entity_poly.entity_id
_entity_poly.type
_entity_poly.pdbx_seq_one_letter_code
_entity_poly.pdbx_strand_id
1 'polypeptide(L)'
;MEDDPHPFRFSADEGLWPVQAVCASVLTSAPRFEHVVISPTGRMALMSTIAPATFVEFKRWLAEAALQREVAKRRRARLQAEIVQDLLDQGLLVV
;
A
#
# COMPACT_ATOMS: atom_id res chain seq x y z
N MET A 1 -5.49 -2.78 -34.04
CA MET A 1 -5.63 -3.32 -32.67
C MET A 1 -4.24 -3.28 -32.09
N GLU A 2 -3.82 -2.12 -31.61
CA GLU A 2 -2.41 -1.79 -31.39
C GLU A 2 -2.39 -0.77 -30.25
N ASP A 3 -2.46 -1.30 -29.02
CA ASP A 3 -2.19 -0.66 -27.71
C ASP A 3 -2.98 -1.42 -26.64
N ASP A 4 -2.67 -2.70 -26.44
CA ASP A 4 -3.01 -3.33 -25.15
C ASP A 4 -1.88 -2.97 -24.17
N PRO A 5 -2.12 -2.09 -23.17
CA PRO A 5 -1.08 -1.61 -22.28
C PRO A 5 -0.63 -2.66 -21.24
N HIS A 6 -1.21 -3.86 -21.26
CA HIS A 6 -0.98 -4.89 -20.24
C HIS A 6 0.11 -5.89 -20.67
N PRO A 7 1.20 -6.03 -19.90
CA PRO A 7 2.38 -6.79 -20.32
C PRO A 7 2.19 -8.31 -20.30
N PHE A 8 1.23 -8.84 -19.53
CA PHE A 8 0.93 -10.28 -19.44
C PHE A 8 -0.43 -10.52 -18.77
N ARG A 9 -1.20 -11.53 -19.20
CA ARG A 9 -2.50 -11.90 -18.61
C ARG A 9 -2.33 -12.98 -17.54
N PHE A 10 -2.73 -12.73 -16.29
CA PHE A 10 -2.55 -13.71 -15.22
C PHE A 10 -3.50 -14.91 -15.29
N SER A 11 -4.71 -14.73 -15.82
CA SER A 11 -5.69 -15.82 -15.97
C SER A 11 -6.60 -15.59 -17.17
N ALA A 12 -6.99 -16.68 -17.83
CA ALA A 12 -7.86 -16.63 -19.00
C ALA A 12 -9.28 -16.11 -18.66
N ASP A 13 -9.77 -16.37 -17.45
CA ASP A 13 -11.18 -16.11 -17.11
C ASP A 13 -11.44 -14.85 -16.25
N GLU A 14 -10.47 -14.36 -15.49
CA GLU A 14 -10.77 -13.40 -14.40
C GLU A 14 -10.49 -11.93 -14.72
N GLY A 15 -10.04 -11.62 -15.95
CA GLY A 15 -9.82 -10.24 -16.40
C GLY A 15 -8.84 -9.45 -15.52
N LEU A 16 -7.94 -10.13 -14.81
CA LEU A 16 -6.97 -9.51 -13.92
C LEU A 16 -5.69 -9.19 -14.69
N TRP A 17 -5.39 -7.90 -14.80
CA TRP A 17 -4.22 -7.41 -15.52
C TRP A 17 -3.21 -6.77 -14.56
N PRO A 18 -1.92 -7.17 -14.59
CA PRO A 18 -0.86 -6.49 -13.86
C PRO A 18 -0.71 -5.07 -14.37
N VAL A 19 -0.65 -4.12 -13.46
CA VAL A 19 -0.17 -2.77 -13.73
C VAL A 19 1.20 -2.65 -13.06
N GLN A 20 2.19 -2.12 -13.78
CA GLN A 20 3.52 -1.93 -13.23
C GLN A 20 3.43 -1.01 -11.99
N ALA A 21 3.88 -1.52 -10.84
CA ALA A 21 4.00 -0.73 -9.63
C ALA A 21 5.24 0.16 -9.72
N VAL A 22 5.05 1.39 -10.18
CA VAL A 22 6.06 2.44 -10.07
C VAL A 22 6.38 2.64 -8.58
N CYS A 23 7.67 2.70 -8.23
CA CYS A 23 8.19 2.69 -6.84
C CYS A 23 8.06 1.37 -6.07
N ALA A 24 7.90 0.21 -6.73
CA ALA A 24 7.88 -1.10 -6.06
C ALA A 24 9.14 -1.37 -5.21
N SER A 25 10.31 -0.85 -5.62
CA SER A 25 11.57 -1.02 -4.90
C SER A 25 11.49 -0.53 -3.45
N VAL A 26 10.82 0.61 -3.23
CA VAL A 26 10.61 1.22 -1.90
C VAL A 26 9.90 0.25 -0.97
N LEU A 27 8.91 -0.50 -1.46
CA LEU A 27 8.17 -1.48 -0.66
C LEU A 27 8.99 -2.74 -0.38
N THR A 28 9.82 -3.16 -1.34
CA THR A 28 10.63 -4.38 -1.19
C THR A 28 11.87 -4.18 -0.31
N SER A 29 12.39 -2.96 -0.20
CA SER A 29 13.56 -2.63 0.62
C SER A 29 13.22 -1.95 1.95
N ALA A 30 11.94 -1.74 2.23
CA ALA A 30 11.49 -1.08 3.46
C ALA A 30 11.89 -1.88 4.71
N PRO A 31 12.23 -1.21 5.83
CA PRO A 31 12.32 -1.87 7.11
C PRO A 31 11.02 -2.59 7.45
N ARG A 32 11.11 -3.71 8.16
CA ARG A 32 9.93 -4.48 8.59
C ARG A 32 9.36 -3.88 9.88
N PHE A 33 8.05 -3.93 9.99
CA PHE A 33 7.27 -3.61 11.17
C PHE A 33 6.47 -4.83 11.58
N GLU A 34 6.56 -5.18 12.86
CA GLU A 34 5.87 -6.34 13.42
C GLU A 34 4.89 -5.90 14.51
N HIS A 35 3.68 -6.42 14.45
CA HIS A 35 2.64 -6.09 15.42
C HIS A 35 1.73 -7.28 15.67
N VAL A 36 1.39 -7.53 16.93
CA VAL A 36 0.44 -8.60 17.28
C VAL A 36 -0.97 -8.13 16.95
N VAL A 37 -1.67 -8.89 16.11
CA VAL A 37 -3.09 -8.67 15.82
C VAL A 37 -3.92 -9.72 16.56
N ILE A 38 -5.01 -9.27 17.17
CA ILE A 38 -5.90 -10.12 17.97
C ILE A 38 -7.24 -10.21 17.24
N SER A 39 -7.67 -11.43 16.92
CA SER A 39 -8.99 -11.69 16.35
C SER A 39 -10.09 -11.47 17.38
N PRO A 40 -11.35 -11.27 16.95
CA PRO A 40 -12.50 -11.20 17.87
C PRO A 40 -12.68 -12.45 18.74
N THR A 41 -12.16 -13.61 18.31
CA THR A 41 -12.17 -14.88 19.06
C THR A 41 -11.01 -15.03 20.04
N GLY A 42 -10.17 -14.00 20.20
CA GLY A 42 -8.98 -14.01 21.07
C GLY A 42 -7.74 -14.68 20.48
N ARG A 43 -7.82 -15.26 19.27
CA ARG A 43 -6.63 -15.78 18.57
C ARG A 43 -5.67 -14.63 18.22
N MET A 44 -4.39 -14.84 18.47
CA MET A 44 -3.33 -13.86 18.19
C MET A 44 -2.48 -14.33 17.00
N ALA A 45 -2.03 -13.37 16.19
CA ALA A 45 -1.04 -13.61 15.14
C ALA A 45 -0.05 -12.45 15.08
N LEU A 46 1.20 -12.74 14.72
CA LEU A 46 2.18 -11.70 14.42
C LEU A 46 1.98 -11.24 12.97
N MET A 47 1.56 -9.99 12.78
CA MET A 47 1.55 -9.35 11.47
C MET A 47 2.92 -8.76 11.20
N SER A 48 3.57 -9.16 10.11
CA SER A 48 4.84 -8.60 9.64
C SER A 48 4.60 -7.86 8.32
N THR A 49 4.86 -6.55 8.29
CA THR A 49 4.61 -5.66 7.15
C THR A 49 5.71 -4.63 7.01
N ILE A 50 5.58 -3.65 6.11
CA ILE A 50 6.52 -2.54 5.95
C ILE A 50 6.41 -1.52 7.08
N ALA A 51 7.49 -0.80 7.36
CA ALA A 51 7.52 0.29 8.32
C ALA A 51 6.41 1.34 8.04
N PRO A 52 5.66 1.78 9.07
CA PRO A 52 4.58 2.75 8.89
C PRO A 52 5.04 4.07 8.27
N ALA A 53 6.24 4.55 8.60
CA ALA A 53 6.81 5.76 7.99
C ALA A 53 7.00 5.59 6.47
N THR A 54 7.57 4.47 6.03
CA THR A 54 7.72 4.15 4.60
C THR A 54 6.37 4.01 3.90
N PHE A 55 5.36 3.46 4.58
CA PHE A 55 3.99 3.41 4.06
C PHE A 55 3.42 4.82 3.82
N VAL A 56 3.60 5.75 4.77
CA VAL A 56 3.13 7.14 4.65
C VAL A 56 3.79 7.82 3.44
N GLU A 57 5.11 7.74 3.33
CA GLU A 57 5.87 8.31 2.20
C GLU A 57 5.36 7.78 0.87
N PHE A 58 5.21 6.45 0.75
CA PHE A 58 4.71 5.81 -0.45
C PHE A 58 3.28 6.24 -0.80
N LYS A 59 2.39 6.37 0.20
CA LYS A 59 0.99 6.76 -0.01
C LYS A 59 0.83 8.23 -0.40
N ARG A 60 1.65 9.13 0.17
CA ARG A 60 1.72 10.54 -0.26
C ARG A 60 2.20 10.64 -1.71
N TRP A 61 3.27 9.93 -2.05
CA TRP A 61 3.75 9.85 -3.42
C TRP A 61 2.68 9.31 -4.38
N LEU A 62 1.94 8.25 -4.01
CA LEU A 62 0.83 7.72 -4.80
C LEU A 62 -0.33 8.70 -5.00
N ALA A 63 -0.56 9.60 -4.05
CA ALA A 63 -1.60 10.61 -4.15
C ALA A 63 -1.22 11.77 -5.08
N GLU A 64 0.07 12.11 -5.14
CA GLU A 64 0.58 13.30 -5.82
C GLU A 64 1.20 12.98 -7.19
N ALA A 65 2.14 12.05 -7.25
CA ALA A 65 2.96 11.78 -8.43
C ALA A 65 2.30 10.82 -9.43
N ALA A 66 1.39 9.94 -8.98
CA ALA A 66 0.72 8.98 -9.85
C ALA A 66 -0.48 9.61 -10.59
N LEU A 67 -0.23 10.59 -11.47
CA LEU A 67 -1.27 11.39 -12.15
C LEU A 67 -2.27 10.55 -12.97
N GLN A 68 -1.81 9.41 -13.51
CA GLN A 68 -2.64 8.46 -14.28
C GLN A 68 -3.64 7.68 -13.42
N ARG A 69 -3.53 7.76 -12.09
CA ARG A 69 -4.43 7.08 -11.15
C ARG A 69 -5.72 7.87 -10.98
N GLU A 70 -6.85 7.17 -10.95
CA GLU A 70 -8.18 7.77 -10.68
C GLU A 70 -8.16 8.70 -9.46
N VAL A 71 -8.83 9.84 -9.58
CA VAL A 71 -8.89 10.88 -8.53
C VAL A 71 -9.36 10.30 -7.19
N ALA A 72 -10.38 9.44 -7.21
CA ALA A 72 -10.89 8.79 -5.99
C ALA A 72 -9.83 7.89 -5.32
N LYS A 73 -9.06 7.13 -6.12
CA LYS A 73 -7.98 6.27 -5.62
C LYS A 73 -6.81 7.09 -5.05
N ARG A 74 -6.51 8.26 -5.62
CA ARG A 74 -5.50 9.20 -5.09
C ARG A 74 -5.94 9.84 -3.78
N ARG A 75 -7.19 10.32 -3.70
CA ARG A 75 -7.77 10.87 -2.45
C ARG A 75 -7.74 9.84 -1.31
N ARG A 76 -8.10 8.58 -1.60
CA ARG A 76 -7.99 7.49 -0.62
C ARG A 76 -6.55 7.24 -0.17
N ALA A 77 -5.57 7.28 -1.07
CA ALA A 77 -4.16 7.12 -0.70
C ALA A 77 -3.70 8.23 0.25
N ARG A 78 -4.09 9.48 -0.01
CA ARG A 78 -3.79 10.61 0.88
C ARG A 78 -4.40 10.44 2.28
N LEU A 79 -5.70 10.10 2.36
CA LEU A 79 -6.36 9.86 3.64
C LEU A 79 -5.71 8.72 4.44
N GLN A 80 -5.30 7.64 3.76
CA GLN A 80 -4.56 6.55 4.42
C GLN A 80 -3.21 7.01 4.98
N ALA A 81 -2.50 7.89 4.26
CA ALA A 81 -1.24 8.45 4.73
C ALA A 81 -1.45 9.37 5.95
N GLU A 82 -2.48 10.22 5.92
CA GLU A 82 -2.84 11.11 7.02
C GLU A 82 -3.18 10.30 8.28
N ILE A 83 -4.05 9.30 8.18
CA ILE A 83 -4.42 8.44 9.32
C ILE A 83 -3.19 7.75 9.93
N VAL A 84 -2.32 7.16 9.11
CA VAL A 84 -1.13 6.45 9.64
C VAL A 84 -0.12 7.42 10.24
N GLN A 85 0.02 8.63 9.69
CA GLN A 85 0.84 9.67 10.29
C GLN A 85 0.29 10.08 11.66
N ASP A 86 -1.02 10.31 11.78
CA ASP A 86 -1.64 10.68 13.06
C ASP A 86 -1.42 9.60 14.13
N LEU A 87 -1.46 8.32 13.75
CA LEU A 87 -1.18 7.21 14.66
C LEU A 87 0.29 7.15 15.09
N LEU A 88 1.22 7.49 14.20
CA LEU A 88 2.65 7.62 14.54
C LEU A 88 2.87 8.79 15.51
N ASP A 89 2.27 9.94 15.23
CA ASP A 89 2.41 11.16 16.03
C ASP A 89 1.81 10.98 17.44
N GLN A 90 0.76 10.17 17.56
CA GLN A 90 0.17 9.76 18.84
C GLN A 90 0.94 8.63 19.56
N GLY A 91 2.01 8.10 18.97
CA GLY A 91 2.77 6.98 19.54
C GLY A 91 2.02 5.64 19.56
N LEU A 92 0.96 5.49 18.77
CA LEU A 92 0.15 4.27 18.68
C LEU A 92 0.74 3.22 17.74
N LEU A 93 1.75 3.60 16.96
CA LEU A 93 2.55 2.71 16.12
C LEU A 93 4.00 2.78 16.61
N VAL A 94 4.32 1.91 17.57
CA VAL A 94 5.66 1.84 18.17
C VAL A 94 6.61 1.18 17.17
N VAL A 95 7.66 1.91 16.78
CA VAL A 95 8.72 1.46 15.86
C VAL A 95 9.80 0.71 16.61
#